data_AF-A3X895-F1
#
_entry.id   AF-A3X895-F1
#
_cell.length_a   1.000
_cell.length_b   1.000
_cell.length_c   1.000
_cell.angle_alpha   90.00
_cell.angle_beta   90.00
_cell.angle_gamma   90.00
#
_symmetry.space_group_name_H-M   'P 1'
#
loop_
_entity.id
_entity.type
_entity.pdbx_description
1 polymer ?
#
loop_
_entity_poly.entity_id
_entity_poly.type
_entity_poly.pdbx_seq_one_letter_code
_entity_poly.pdbx_strand_id
1 'polypeptide(L)'
;MFDNNGGFSILEHHYRRVTDLGEKICAGDIVRFVPPLDRDAEWYMFEMRHDSKGRKVMACINWIGYKAGLQGNACVQEDGFIVGTNMVQLAWFKENWSSRFVGEGSFESSQFFKFQRQ
;
A
#
# COMPACT_ATOMS: atom_id res chain seq x y z
N MET A 1 -7.32 1.77 -15.90
CA MET A 1 -6.58 2.42 -17.01
C MET A 1 -5.85 3.62 -16.43
N PHE A 2 -4.59 3.87 -16.81
CA PHE A 2 -3.86 5.05 -16.32
C PHE A 2 -4.39 6.31 -17.00
N ASP A 3 -4.54 7.40 -16.24
CA ASP A 3 -4.84 8.72 -16.81
C ASP A 3 -3.56 9.50 -17.17
N ASN A 4 -3.73 10.67 -17.79
CA ASN A 4 -2.63 11.53 -18.24
C ASN A 4 -1.72 12.05 -17.11
N ASN A 5 -2.15 11.98 -15.85
CA ASN A 5 -1.38 12.36 -14.66
C ASN A 5 -0.77 11.13 -13.96
N GLY A 6 -0.88 9.94 -14.57
CA GLY A 6 -0.44 8.69 -13.98
C GLY A 6 -1.33 8.17 -12.85
N GLY A 7 -2.51 8.76 -12.66
CA GLY A 7 -3.57 8.21 -11.82
C GLY A 7 -4.15 6.95 -12.44
N PHE A 8 -4.94 6.22 -11.65
CA PHE A 8 -5.43 4.90 -11.98
C PHE A 8 -6.93 4.79 -11.64
N SER A 9 -7.74 4.44 -12.63
CA SER A 9 -9.18 4.17 -12.45
C SER A 9 -9.50 2.70 -12.66
N ILE A 10 -10.29 2.12 -11.75
CA ILE A 10 -10.84 0.77 -11.85
C ILE A 10 -12.08 0.63 -10.96
N LEU A 11 -13.05 -0.21 -11.35
CA LEU A 11 -14.26 -0.49 -10.57
C LEU A 11 -14.98 0.78 -10.07
N GLU A 12 -15.06 1.81 -10.92
CA GLU A 12 -15.66 3.13 -10.58
C GLU A 12 -14.91 3.93 -9.50
N HIS A 13 -13.77 3.42 -9.00
CA HIS A 13 -12.89 4.14 -8.10
C HIS A 13 -11.78 4.83 -8.88
N HIS A 14 -11.44 6.04 -8.42
CA HIS A 14 -10.33 6.82 -8.96
C HIS A 14 -9.23 6.97 -7.92
N TYR A 15 -8.00 6.76 -8.34
CA TYR A 15 -6.83 6.89 -7.48
C TYR A 15 -5.80 7.80 -8.13
N ARG A 16 -5.33 8.80 -7.39
CA ARG A 16 -4.20 9.63 -7.85
C ARG A 16 -2.89 8.98 -7.46
N ARG A 17 -1.88 9.07 -8.32
CA ARG A 17 -0.52 8.67 -7.96
C ARG A 17 0.06 9.61 -6.92
N VAL A 18 0.81 9.05 -5.98
CA VAL A 18 1.46 9.77 -4.89
C VAL A 18 2.97 9.63 -5.01
N THR A 19 3.69 10.75 -5.00
CA THR A 19 5.15 10.81 -5.02
C THR A 19 5.74 11.70 -3.94
N ASP A 20 4.93 12.56 -3.31
CA ASP A 20 5.36 13.41 -2.21
C ASP A 20 5.58 12.58 -0.94
N LEU A 21 6.79 12.63 -0.39
CA LEU A 21 7.15 11.93 0.85
C LEU A 21 6.41 12.48 2.08
N GLY A 22 5.82 13.67 2.00
CA GLY A 22 4.92 14.26 2.99
C GLY A 22 3.55 13.60 3.09
N GLU A 23 3.15 12.82 2.09
CA GLU A 23 1.80 12.26 2.00
C GLU A 23 1.55 11.13 2.98
N LYS A 24 0.28 10.99 3.37
CA LYS A 24 -0.18 10.02 4.35
C LYS A 24 -0.93 8.90 3.64
N ILE A 25 -0.45 7.67 3.80
CA ILE A 25 -1.07 6.45 3.33
C ILE A 25 -2.00 5.90 4.40
N CYS A 26 -3.23 5.56 4.03
CA CYS A 26 -4.23 4.99 4.93
C CYS A 26 -4.85 3.72 4.35
N ALA A 27 -5.70 3.05 5.13
CA ALA A 27 -6.50 1.95 4.61
C ALA A 27 -7.35 2.40 3.42
N GLY A 28 -7.46 1.53 2.41
CA GLY A 28 -8.11 1.82 1.13
C GLY A 28 -7.18 2.43 0.06
N ASP A 29 -6.04 2.99 0.45
CA ASP A 29 -5.00 3.38 -0.51
C ASP A 29 -4.33 2.15 -1.10
N ILE A 30 -3.66 2.32 -2.23
CA ILE A 30 -3.13 1.22 -3.04
C ILE A 30 -1.63 1.36 -3.24
N VAL A 31 -0.94 0.23 -3.27
CA VAL A 31 0.42 0.12 -3.75
C VAL A 31 0.49 -0.90 -4.89
N ARG A 32 1.25 -0.56 -5.93
CA ARG A 32 1.62 -1.45 -7.02
C ARG A 32 3.10 -1.78 -6.89
N PHE A 33 3.43 -3.06 -6.85
CA PHE A 33 4.82 -3.51 -6.79
C PHE A 33 5.34 -3.81 -8.19
N VAL A 34 6.56 -3.36 -8.48
CA VAL A 34 7.26 -3.63 -9.75
C VAL A 34 8.69 -4.08 -9.43
N PRO A 35 9.05 -5.36 -9.58
CA PRO A 35 8.18 -6.47 -9.99
C PRO A 35 7.08 -6.80 -8.97
N PRO A 36 6.01 -7.51 -9.38
CA PRO A 36 4.96 -8.00 -8.47
C PRO A 36 5.52 -8.88 -7.34
N LEU A 37 4.92 -8.84 -6.14
CA LEU A 37 5.31 -9.73 -5.03
C LEU A 37 4.79 -11.16 -5.21
N ASP A 38 3.67 -11.35 -5.91
CA ASP A 38 3.17 -12.66 -6.33
C ASP A 38 2.91 -12.60 -7.84
N ARG A 39 3.15 -13.72 -8.55
CA ARG A 39 2.95 -13.84 -10.01
C ARG A 39 1.53 -13.45 -10.44
N ASP A 40 0.56 -13.66 -9.55
CA ASP A 40 -0.86 -13.42 -9.82
C ASP A 40 -1.40 -12.11 -9.19
N ALA A 41 -0.52 -11.28 -8.61
CA ALA A 41 -0.92 -10.10 -7.85
C ALA A 41 0.08 -8.95 -8.01
N GLU A 42 -0.31 -7.94 -8.78
CA GLU A 42 0.49 -6.73 -8.97
C GLU A 42 0.00 -5.56 -8.11
N TRP A 43 -1.29 -5.56 -7.77
CA TRP A 43 -1.99 -4.45 -7.11
C TRP A 43 -2.50 -4.84 -5.74
N TYR A 44 -2.14 -4.05 -4.73
CA TYR A 44 -2.44 -4.33 -3.34
C TYR A 44 -3.12 -3.14 -2.68
N MET A 45 -4.15 -3.40 -1.89
CA MET A 45 -4.81 -2.40 -1.07
C MET A 45 -4.30 -2.49 0.37
N PHE A 46 -4.12 -1.35 1.02
CA PHE A 46 -3.84 -1.30 2.44
C PHE A 46 -5.12 -1.55 3.24
N GLU A 47 -5.06 -2.47 4.20
CA GLU A 47 -6.17 -2.81 5.09
C GLU A 47 -5.69 -2.81 6.55
N MET A 48 -6.51 -2.27 7.46
CA MET A 48 -6.22 -2.38 8.89
C MET A 48 -6.59 -3.78 9.39
N ARG A 49 -5.66 -4.45 10.07
CA ARG A 49 -5.85 -5.75 10.71
C ARG A 49 -5.27 -5.74 12.11
N HIS A 50 -5.49 -6.84 12.82
CA HIS A 50 -4.77 -7.15 14.05
C HIS A 50 -3.88 -8.37 13.81
N ASP A 51 -2.66 -8.34 14.34
CA ASP A 51 -1.79 -9.51 14.34
C ASP A 51 -2.23 -10.56 15.37
N SER A 52 -1.51 -11.69 15.45
CA SER A 52 -1.80 -12.77 16.40
C SER A 52 -1.66 -12.37 17.88
N LYS A 53 -1.05 -11.22 18.16
CA LYS A 53 -0.90 -10.66 19.51
C LYS A 53 -1.94 -9.57 19.79
N GLY A 54 -2.88 -9.34 18.87
CA GLY A 54 -3.90 -8.29 18.98
C GLY A 54 -3.39 -6.88 18.70
N ARG A 55 -2.18 -6.72 18.15
CA ARG A 55 -1.62 -5.41 17.82
C ARG A 55 -2.12 -4.95 16.47
N LYS A 56 -2.39 -3.65 16.36
CA LYS A 56 -2.84 -3.03 15.10
C LYS A 56 -1.74 -3.08 14.06
N VAL A 57 -2.07 -3.54 12.85
CA VAL A 57 -1.17 -3.55 11.69
C VAL A 57 -1.90 -3.04 10.45
N MET A 58 -1.16 -2.52 9.48
CA MET A 58 -1.67 -2.18 8.16
C MET A 58 -1.08 -3.17 7.16
N ALA A 59 -1.90 -4.11 6.69
CA ALA A 59 -1.48 -5.17 5.78
C ALA A 59 -1.75 -4.78 4.33
N CYS A 60 -0.89 -5.20 3.41
CA CYS A 60 -1.19 -5.20 1.99
C CYS A 60 -1.97 -6.47 1.65
N ILE A 61 -3.19 -6.32 1.15
CA ILE A 61 -3.99 -7.42 0.62
C ILE A 61 -3.99 -7.34 -0.90
N ASN A 62 -3.87 -8.49 -1.57
CA ASN A 62 -4.08 -8.53 -3.01
C ASN A 62 -5.47 -7.98 -3.30
N TRP A 63 -5.56 -6.97 -4.14
CA TRP A 63 -6.83 -6.31 -4.42
C TRP A 63 -7.42 -6.72 -5.76
N ILE A 64 -6.57 -6.89 -6.78
CA ILE A 64 -6.99 -7.24 -8.14
C ILE A 64 -6.26 -8.50 -8.58
N GLY A 65 -7.03 -9.55 -8.89
CA GLY A 65 -6.52 -10.80 -9.45
C GLY A 65 -7.23 -12.02 -8.89
N TYR A 66 -6.75 -13.20 -9.29
CA TYR A 66 -7.31 -14.50 -8.87
C TYR A 66 -7.27 -14.73 -7.35
N LYS A 67 -6.34 -14.06 -6.66
CA LYS A 67 -6.10 -14.18 -5.21
C LYS A 67 -6.57 -12.96 -4.41
N ALA A 68 -7.54 -12.18 -4.93
CA ALA A 68 -8.03 -10.99 -4.25
C ALA A 68 -8.52 -11.30 -2.81
N GLY A 69 -8.18 -10.44 -1.85
CA GLY A 69 -8.45 -10.58 -0.43
C GLY A 69 -7.39 -11.38 0.35
N LEU A 70 -6.50 -12.12 -0.33
CA LEU A 70 -5.37 -12.78 0.34
C LEU A 70 -4.33 -11.74 0.76
N GLN A 71 -3.89 -11.87 2.01
CA GLN A 71 -2.84 -11.01 2.56
C GLN A 71 -1.50 -11.35 1.92
N GLY A 72 -0.79 -10.31 1.46
CA GLY A 72 0.61 -10.40 1.06
C GLY A 72 1.54 -10.35 2.27
N ASN A 73 2.83 -10.63 2.04
CA ASN A 73 3.86 -10.61 3.09
C ASN A 73 4.27 -9.18 3.53
N ALA A 74 3.63 -8.14 3.00
CA ALA A 74 3.95 -6.74 3.29
C ALA A 74 2.98 -6.16 4.33
N CYS A 75 3.52 -5.61 5.43
CA CYS A 75 2.71 -4.92 6.44
C CYS A 75 3.48 -3.84 7.19
N VAL A 76 2.76 -2.84 7.70
CA VAL A 76 3.29 -1.83 8.62
C VAL A 76 2.84 -2.15 10.04
N GLN A 77 3.81 -2.28 10.94
CA GLN A 77 3.58 -2.51 12.36
C GLN A 77 3.18 -1.21 13.08
N GLU A 78 2.71 -1.32 14.31
CA GLU A 78 2.13 -0.21 15.07
C GLU A 78 3.03 1.04 15.18
N ASP A 79 4.33 0.84 15.28
CA ASP A 79 5.31 1.91 15.40
C ASP A 79 5.66 2.61 14.08
N GLY A 80 5.14 2.11 12.95
CA GLY A 80 5.17 2.84 11.68
C GLY A 80 4.03 3.85 11.53
N PHE A 81 3.05 3.84 12.42
CA PHE A 81 1.94 4.80 12.38
C PHE A 81 2.35 6.17 12.91
N ILE A 82 1.78 7.21 12.29
CA ILE A 82 1.79 8.55 12.87
C ILE A 82 0.99 8.49 14.18
N VAL A 83 1.59 8.98 15.27
CA VAL A 83 1.03 8.93 16.63
C VAL A 83 -0.41 9.44 16.66
N GLY A 84 -1.30 8.65 17.27
CA GLY A 84 -2.72 8.97 17.38
C GLY A 84 -3.55 8.77 16.11
N THR A 85 -2.99 8.16 15.06
CA THR A 85 -3.68 7.93 13.79
C THR A 85 -3.60 6.48 13.30
N ASN A 86 -4.27 6.20 12.18
CA ASN A 86 -4.16 4.95 11.40
C ASN A 86 -3.49 5.22 10.03
N MET A 87 -2.54 6.16 10.01
CA MET A 87 -1.87 6.60 8.79
C MET A 87 -0.36 6.42 8.89
N VAL A 88 0.28 6.15 7.75
CA VAL A 88 1.73 5.99 7.61
C VAL A 88 2.21 7.05 6.65
N GLN A 89 3.27 7.78 7.00
CA GLN A 89 3.85 8.76 6.07
C GLN A 89 4.63 8.04 4.97
N LEU A 90 4.55 8.51 3.73
CA LEU A 90 5.23 7.86 2.60
C LEU A 90 6.75 7.76 2.82
N ALA A 91 7.36 8.77 3.48
CA ALA A 91 8.76 8.76 3.90
C ALA A 91 9.14 7.52 4.73
N TRP A 92 8.23 7.01 5.58
CA TRP A 92 8.50 5.83 6.40
C TRP A 92 8.81 4.61 5.54
N PHE A 93 8.10 4.41 4.42
CA PHE A 93 8.36 3.29 3.50
C PHE A 93 9.75 3.40 2.86
N LYS A 94 10.19 4.60 2.51
CA LYS A 94 11.53 4.83 1.94
C LYS A 94 12.63 4.43 2.94
N GLU A 95 12.45 4.72 4.21
CA GLU A 95 13.41 4.44 5.27
C GLU A 95 13.37 2.99 5.77
N ASN A 96 12.23 2.32 5.64
CA ASN A 96 11.95 1.05 6.31
C ASN A 96 11.54 -0.09 5.37
N TRP A 97 11.75 0.07 4.05
CA TRP A 97 11.27 -0.87 3.03
C TRP A 97 11.66 -2.32 3.32
N SER A 98 12.94 -2.64 3.16
CA SER A 98 13.46 -4.02 3.29
C SER A 98 13.58 -4.50 4.72
N SER A 99 13.75 -3.57 5.67
CA SER A 99 13.96 -3.89 7.08
C SER A 99 12.66 -4.15 7.84
N ARG A 100 11.54 -3.56 7.41
CA ARG A 100 10.30 -3.57 8.20
C ARG A 100 9.02 -3.79 7.40
N PHE A 101 8.97 -3.36 6.14
CA PHE A 101 7.75 -3.44 5.35
C PHE A 101 7.68 -4.75 4.54
N VAL A 102 8.64 -4.98 3.65
CA VAL A 102 8.71 -6.16 2.79
C VAL A 102 10.14 -6.36 2.26
N GLY A 103 10.64 -7.59 2.31
CA GLY A 103 12.01 -7.92 1.90
C GLY A 103 12.24 -8.01 0.38
N GLU A 104 11.16 -7.95 -0.41
CA GLU A 104 11.18 -8.06 -1.87
C GLU A 104 10.73 -6.74 -2.52
N GLY A 105 11.10 -6.53 -3.78
CA GLY A 105 10.84 -5.27 -4.49
C GLY A 105 11.68 -4.08 -3.98
N SER A 106 11.31 -2.86 -4.38
CA SER A 106 11.96 -1.63 -3.92
C SER A 106 10.97 -0.48 -3.80
N PHE A 107 11.27 0.50 -2.94
CA PHE A 107 10.48 1.72 -2.83
C PHE A 107 10.50 2.50 -4.14
N GLU A 108 11.66 2.56 -4.79
CA GLU A 108 11.96 3.36 -5.98
C GLU A 108 11.16 2.92 -7.21
N SER A 109 10.92 1.61 -7.34
CA SER A 109 10.15 1.04 -8.46
C SER A 109 8.66 0.90 -8.16
N SER A 110 8.28 0.90 -6.87
CA SER A 110 6.89 0.77 -6.45
C SER A 110 6.12 2.07 -6.66
N GLN A 111 4.80 1.95 -6.81
CA GLN A 111 3.92 3.08 -7.08
C GLN A 111 2.80 3.12 -6.04
N PHE A 112 2.66 4.26 -5.37
CA PHE A 112 1.61 4.49 -4.37
C PHE A 112 0.48 5.31 -4.96
N PHE A 113 -0.75 4.99 -4.58
CA PHE A 113 -1.95 5.62 -5.09
C PHE A 113 -2.94 5.90 -3.97
N LYS A 114 -3.47 7.12 -3.94
CA LYS A 114 -4.43 7.57 -2.93
C LYS A 114 -5.82 7.63 -3.51
N PHE A 115 -6.80 7.10 -2.78
CA PHE A 115 -8.19 7.14 -3.21
C PHE A 115 -8.67 8.60 -3.33
N GLN A 116 -9.30 8.92 -4.44
CA GLN A 116 -9.87 10.22 -4.73
C GLN A 116 -11.37 10.07 -4.94
N ARG A 117 -12.14 10.61 -3.98
CA ARG A 117 -13.59 10.71 -4.13
C ARG A 117 -13.89 11.73 -5.24
N GLN A 118 -14.72 11.32 -6.21
CA GLN A 118 -15.31 12.23 -7.19
C GLN A 118 -16.39 13.09 -6.55
#